data_AF-A0A7V3H3S2-F1
#
_entry.id   AF-A0A7V3H3S2-F1
#
_cell.length_a   1.000
_cell.length_b   1.000
_cell.length_c   1.000
_cell.angle_alpha   90.00
_cell.angle_beta   90.00
_cell.angle_gamma   90.00
#
_symmetry.space_group_name_H-M   'P 1'
#
loop_
_entity.id
_entity.type
_entity.pdbx_description
1 polymer ?
#
loop_
_entity_poly.entity_id
_entity_poly.type
_entity_poly.pdbx_seq_one_letter_code
_entity_poly.pdbx_strand_id
1 'polypeptide(L)'
;MPPEPDAGGRGMQAVPLLLLVAGHIVVDASQNILPVLLPVAKVTFGLSFTQVGLVAALLSLTSSLTQPVFGWLADRWRSDWLLPASVAWTALCMGTTGVVPSYPSLLLAVALAGLGTAAYHPKASVGVAEASGIRKGAAMSLFSAGGNLGFAIGPVLGAFLLTRFAASGTLGLLLPGALLSAALLAVRFPRVAPPRSHRGDRGGGERVPVRGLALLCLAVSLRSWTYQATITFLPFLLMNGRQPAAPPSVALFLYLFTGALGGLLGGNLSDRWGRRSILLGTLSLYAPLMLAFQVTDGAPALLLLALSGAALLGSFSVAVVYAQELLPTRMGLASGLTLGFAFGAGGIGAGV
;
A
#
# COMPACT_ATOMS: atom_id res chain seq x y z
N MET A 1 12.14 -39.33 28.63
CA MET A 1 11.76 -38.15 27.84
C MET A 1 10.26 -38.23 27.58
N PRO A 2 9.47 -37.20 27.90
CA PRO A 2 8.13 -37.11 27.35
C PRO A 2 8.24 -36.97 25.82
N PRO A 3 7.30 -37.52 25.04
CA PRO A 3 7.35 -37.41 23.58
C PRO A 3 7.26 -35.94 23.16
N GLU A 4 8.09 -35.54 22.19
CA GLU A 4 7.93 -34.27 21.50
C GLU A 4 6.50 -34.20 20.94
N PRO A 5 5.78 -33.07 21.12
CA PRO A 5 4.48 -32.91 20.50
C PRO A 5 4.68 -32.93 18.99
N ASP A 6 4.05 -33.93 18.37
CA ASP A 6 3.86 -34.14 16.94
C ASP A 6 4.17 -32.89 16.10
N ALA A 7 5.25 -32.96 15.30
CA ALA A 7 5.47 -32.08 14.16
C ALA A 7 4.48 -32.40 13.00
N GLY A 8 3.30 -32.93 13.33
CA GLY A 8 2.17 -33.09 12.44
C GLY A 8 1.79 -31.72 11.89
N GLY A 9 1.92 -31.57 10.57
CA GLY A 9 1.73 -30.32 9.85
C GLY A 9 0.44 -29.63 10.26
N ARG A 10 0.54 -28.56 11.04
CA ARG A 10 -0.60 -27.73 11.40
C ARG A 10 -1.21 -27.19 10.10
N GLY A 11 -2.43 -27.62 9.82
CA GLY A 11 -3.23 -27.11 8.71
C GLY A 11 -3.38 -25.58 8.80
N MET A 12 -3.71 -24.97 7.67
CA MET A 12 -3.94 -23.54 7.56
C MET A 12 -4.98 -23.05 8.59
N GLN A 13 -4.62 -22.03 9.36
CA GLN A 13 -5.50 -21.45 10.38
C GLN A 13 -6.34 -20.33 9.76
N ALA A 14 -7.54 -20.68 9.30
CA ALA A 14 -8.40 -19.77 8.56
C ALA A 14 -8.77 -18.50 9.35
N VAL A 15 -9.11 -18.62 10.64
CA VAL A 15 -9.56 -17.47 11.44
C VAL A 15 -8.46 -16.42 11.63
N PRO A 16 -7.25 -16.74 12.14
CA PRO A 16 -6.15 -15.77 12.20
C PRO A 16 -5.81 -15.17 10.83
N LEU A 17 -5.77 -15.99 9.78
CA LEU A 17 -5.47 -15.52 8.43
C LEU A 17 -6.49 -14.49 7.94
N LEU A 18 -7.79 -14.79 8.07
CA LEU A 18 -8.86 -13.88 7.64
C LEU A 18 -8.89 -12.58 8.46
N LEU A 19 -8.58 -12.62 9.75
CA LEU A 19 -8.45 -11.41 10.57
C LEU A 19 -7.26 -10.54 10.16
N LEU A 20 -6.14 -11.15 9.76
CA LEU A 20 -5.00 -10.41 9.22
C LEU A 20 -5.33 -9.79 7.85
N VAL A 21 -6.06 -10.50 7.00
CA VAL A 21 -6.54 -9.95 5.72
C VAL A 21 -7.52 -8.79 5.97
N ALA A 22 -8.47 -8.96 6.90
CA ALA A 22 -9.39 -7.90 7.28
C ALA A 22 -8.67 -6.68 7.86
N GLY A 23 -7.63 -6.89 8.68
CA GLY A 23 -6.83 -5.81 9.25
C GLY A 23 -6.09 -5.02 8.19
N HIS A 24 -5.55 -5.70 7.18
CA HIS A 24 -4.95 -5.05 6.02
C HIS A 24 -5.97 -4.20 5.26
N ILE A 25 -7.18 -4.74 5.00
CA ILE A 25 -8.27 -4.00 4.36
C ILE A 25 -8.60 -2.73 5.14
N VAL A 26 -8.79 -2.82 6.46
CA VAL A 26 -9.20 -1.68 7.29
C VAL A 26 -8.10 -0.63 7.39
N VAL A 27 -6.84 -1.05 7.58
CA VAL A 27 -5.70 -0.12 7.63
C VAL A 27 -5.57 0.62 6.30
N ASP A 28 -5.62 -0.09 5.18
CA ASP A 28 -5.43 0.50 3.84
C ASP A 28 -6.62 1.35 3.39
N ALA A 29 -7.84 0.92 3.70
CA ALA A 29 -9.04 1.73 3.45
C ALA A 29 -9.01 3.01 4.29
N SER A 30 -8.60 2.92 5.56
CA SER A 30 -8.53 4.07 6.47
C SER A 30 -7.54 5.12 6.01
N GLN A 31 -6.33 4.72 5.60
CA GLN A 31 -5.35 5.68 5.09
C GLN A 31 -5.76 6.24 3.72
N ASN A 32 -6.37 5.42 2.86
CA ASN A 32 -6.70 5.83 1.50
C ASN A 32 -8.07 6.54 1.36
N ILE A 33 -8.68 6.97 2.48
CA ILE A 33 -9.68 8.06 2.43
C ILE A 33 -9.01 9.41 2.13
N LEU A 34 -7.70 9.53 2.39
CA LEU A 34 -7.00 10.81 2.34
C LEU A 34 -7.16 11.54 1.00
N PRO A 35 -7.00 10.89 -0.18
CA PRO A 35 -7.20 11.55 -1.47
C PRO A 35 -8.54 12.29 -1.64
N VAL A 36 -9.64 11.74 -1.09
CA VAL A 36 -10.97 12.35 -1.20
C VAL A 36 -11.25 13.35 -0.07
N LEU A 37 -10.50 13.28 1.03
CA LEU A 37 -10.50 14.28 2.09
C LEU A 37 -9.73 15.55 1.68
N LEU A 38 -8.66 15.41 0.89
CA LEU A 38 -7.78 16.53 0.54
C LEU A 38 -8.50 17.72 -0.13
N PRO A 39 -9.47 17.53 -1.04
CA PRO A 39 -10.28 18.64 -1.56
C PRO A 39 -11.06 19.38 -0.47
N VAL A 40 -11.63 18.66 0.50
CA VAL A 40 -12.33 19.26 1.65
C VAL A 40 -11.34 20.04 2.50
N ALA A 41 -10.22 19.42 2.89
CA ALA A 41 -9.18 20.07 3.69
C ALA A 41 -8.60 21.32 2.99
N LYS A 42 -8.45 21.29 1.66
CA LYS A 42 -7.99 22.44 0.87
C LYS A 42 -8.92 23.63 1.02
N VAL A 43 -10.23 23.43 0.91
CA VAL A 43 -11.22 24.50 1.07
C VAL A 43 -11.30 24.95 2.53
N THR A 44 -11.36 24.01 3.48
CA THR A 44 -11.49 24.31 4.91
C THR A 44 -10.32 25.12 5.46
N PHE A 45 -9.09 24.81 5.06
CA PHE A 45 -7.88 25.47 5.58
C PHE A 45 -7.24 26.45 4.60
N GLY A 46 -7.82 26.67 3.42
CA GLY A 46 -7.27 27.57 2.39
C GLY A 46 -5.91 27.10 1.85
N LEU A 47 -5.72 25.80 1.66
CA LEU A 47 -4.40 25.23 1.35
C LEU A 47 -3.96 25.52 -0.09
N SER A 48 -2.65 25.71 -0.28
CA SER A 48 -2.02 25.61 -1.60
C SER A 48 -1.96 24.16 -2.09
N PHE A 49 -1.75 23.94 -3.39
CA PHE A 49 -1.55 22.56 -3.90
C PHE A 49 -0.26 21.92 -3.35
N THR A 50 0.78 22.72 -3.07
CA THR A 50 1.98 22.24 -2.37
C THR A 50 1.64 21.73 -0.96
N GLN A 51 0.81 22.44 -0.20
CA GLN A 51 0.37 21.98 1.13
C GLN A 51 -0.47 20.70 1.05
N VAL A 52 -1.36 20.59 0.06
CA VAL A 52 -2.09 19.33 -0.22
C VAL A 52 -1.13 18.18 -0.47
N GLY A 53 -0.12 18.42 -1.32
CA GLY A 53 0.92 17.47 -1.62
C GLY A 53 1.72 17.03 -0.40
N LEU A 54 2.10 17.98 0.46
CA LEU A 54 2.82 17.71 1.70
C LEU A 54 2.06 16.81 2.67
N VAL A 55 0.72 16.92 2.73
CA VAL A 55 -0.10 16.02 3.56
C VAL A 55 0.01 14.58 3.05
N ALA A 56 -0.13 14.36 1.73
CA ALA A 56 0.00 13.03 1.13
C ALA A 56 1.43 12.48 1.23
N ALA A 57 2.43 13.34 1.07
CA ALA A 57 3.84 13.02 1.24
C ALA A 57 4.13 12.52 2.65
N LEU A 58 3.61 13.23 3.66
CA LEU A 58 3.89 12.96 5.06
C LEU A 58 3.37 11.58 5.48
N LEU A 59 2.17 11.19 5.04
CA LEU A 59 1.64 9.83 5.24
C LEU A 59 2.59 8.77 4.67
N SER A 60 2.99 8.97 3.41
CA SER A 60 3.82 8.02 2.66
C SER A 60 5.21 7.88 3.28
N LEU A 61 5.84 9.00 3.65
CA LEU A 61 7.17 9.05 4.26
C LEU A 61 7.16 8.43 5.65
N THR A 62 6.21 8.82 6.51
CA THR A 62 6.14 8.28 7.88
C THR A 62 5.83 6.80 7.88
N SER A 63 4.91 6.32 7.04
CA SER A 63 4.64 4.88 6.86
C SER A 63 5.90 4.13 6.43
N SER A 64 6.55 4.60 5.37
CA SER A 64 7.57 3.79 4.70
C SER A 64 8.93 3.83 5.39
N LEU A 65 9.34 4.99 5.93
CA LEU A 65 10.62 5.13 6.61
C LEU A 65 10.62 4.44 7.98
N THR A 66 9.46 4.26 8.62
CA THR A 66 9.38 3.64 9.95
C THR A 66 9.07 2.14 9.91
N GLN A 67 8.63 1.60 8.76
CA GLN A 67 8.43 0.15 8.57
C GLN A 67 9.63 -0.72 8.98
N PRO A 68 10.90 -0.40 8.63
CA PRO A 68 12.06 -1.19 9.06
C PRO A 68 12.22 -1.26 10.59
N VAL A 69 11.88 -0.18 11.29
CA VAL A 69 11.94 -0.11 12.76
C VAL A 69 10.90 -1.05 13.37
N PHE A 70 9.67 -1.02 12.85
CA PHE A 70 8.61 -1.93 13.29
C PHE A 70 8.87 -3.38 12.90
N GLY A 71 9.51 -3.64 11.77
CA GLY A 71 9.99 -4.98 11.39
C GLY A 71 11.00 -5.51 12.42
N TRP A 72 12.01 -4.72 12.77
CA TRP A 72 12.97 -5.08 13.81
C TRP A 72 12.32 -5.29 15.19
N LEU A 73 11.36 -4.44 15.57
CA LEU A 73 10.58 -4.57 16.81
C LEU A 73 9.75 -5.86 16.81
N ALA A 74 9.16 -6.22 15.67
CA ALA A 74 8.38 -7.45 15.50
C ALA A 74 9.22 -8.72 15.58
N ASP A 75 10.46 -8.67 15.09
CA ASP A 75 11.39 -9.80 15.12
C ASP A 75 12.00 -10.02 16.51
N ARG A 76 12.25 -8.94 17.28
CA ARG A 76 12.96 -9.01 18.56
C ARG A 76 12.07 -9.28 19.77
N TRP A 77 10.80 -8.89 19.70
CA TRP A 77 9.86 -9.00 20.82
C TRP A 77 8.58 -9.75 20.46
N ARG A 78 7.86 -10.21 21.49
CA ARG A 78 6.50 -10.74 21.33
C ARG A 78 5.56 -9.57 21.03
N SER A 79 5.43 -9.27 19.74
CA SER A 79 4.77 -8.06 19.25
C SER A 79 3.39 -8.32 18.64
N ASP A 80 2.69 -9.38 19.07
CA ASP A 80 1.32 -9.68 18.61
C ASP A 80 0.34 -8.55 18.96
N TRP A 81 0.63 -7.81 20.03
CA TRP A 81 -0.13 -6.62 20.43
C TRP A 81 -0.04 -5.47 19.42
N LEU A 82 0.99 -5.44 18.56
CA LEU A 82 1.11 -4.44 17.51
C LEU A 82 -0.04 -4.55 16.51
N LEU A 83 -0.57 -5.75 16.24
CA LEU A 83 -1.66 -5.94 15.28
C LEU A 83 -2.93 -5.18 15.68
N PRO A 84 -3.55 -5.43 16.85
CA PRO A 84 -4.72 -4.67 17.28
C PRO A 84 -4.41 -3.20 17.56
N ALA A 85 -3.22 -2.90 18.11
CA ALA A 85 -2.84 -1.53 18.44
C ALA A 85 -2.69 -0.66 17.17
N SER A 86 -2.04 -1.18 16.12
CA SER A 86 -1.86 -0.45 14.87
C SER A 86 -3.18 -0.22 14.12
N VAL A 87 -4.08 -1.23 14.08
CA VAL A 87 -5.41 -1.06 13.48
C VAL A 87 -6.20 0.04 14.19
N ALA A 88 -6.25 0.01 15.53
CA ALA A 88 -6.94 1.02 16.32
C ALA A 88 -6.29 2.40 16.16
N TRP A 89 -4.95 2.47 16.17
CA TRP A 89 -4.18 3.70 16.03
C TRP A 89 -4.40 4.35 14.66
N THR A 90 -4.28 3.59 13.57
CA THR A 90 -4.52 4.12 12.22
C THR A 90 -5.96 4.61 12.08
N ALA A 91 -6.94 3.85 12.57
CA ALA A 91 -8.35 4.26 12.55
C ALA A 91 -8.61 5.53 13.39
N LEU A 92 -7.95 5.67 14.54
CA LEU A 92 -8.03 6.87 15.38
C LEU A 92 -7.44 8.10 14.69
N CYS A 93 -6.22 7.98 14.20
CA CYS A 93 -5.52 9.09 13.55
C CYS A 93 -6.22 9.50 12.25
N MET A 94 -6.56 8.55 11.38
CA MET A 94 -7.30 8.85 10.14
C MET A 94 -8.73 9.29 10.42
N GLY A 95 -9.39 8.72 11.43
CA GLY A 95 -10.76 9.07 11.77
C GLY A 95 -10.91 10.49 12.31
N THR A 96 -9.89 11.02 12.98
CA THR A 96 -9.90 12.39 13.50
C THR A 96 -9.51 13.45 12.46
N THR A 97 -8.97 13.07 11.29
CA THR A 97 -8.48 14.02 10.27
C THR A 97 -9.52 15.03 9.78
N GLY A 98 -10.81 14.67 9.75
CA GLY A 98 -11.88 15.57 9.33
C GLY A 98 -12.40 16.53 10.41
N VAL A 99 -11.93 16.39 11.66
CA VAL A 99 -12.34 17.26 12.79
C VAL A 99 -11.18 18.00 13.44
N VAL A 100 -9.97 17.91 12.88
CA VAL A 100 -8.81 18.66 13.36
C VAL A 100 -9.02 20.17 13.15
N PRO A 101 -8.59 21.03 14.10
CA PRO A 101 -8.88 22.46 14.05
C PRO A 101 -7.99 23.25 13.07
N SER A 102 -6.89 22.68 12.59
CA SER A 102 -5.89 23.43 11.82
C SER A 102 -5.04 22.54 10.90
N TYR A 103 -4.36 23.17 9.93
CA TYR A 103 -3.44 22.46 9.04
C TYR A 103 -2.29 21.73 9.78
N PRO A 104 -1.62 22.32 10.79
CA PRO A 104 -0.60 21.58 11.56
C PRO A 104 -1.15 20.36 12.30
N SER A 105 -2.40 20.43 12.80
CA SER A 105 -3.03 19.30 13.46
C SER A 105 -3.44 18.21 12.47
N LEU A 106 -3.82 18.57 11.23
CA LEU A 106 -3.98 17.62 10.12
C LEU A 106 -2.65 16.91 9.80
N LEU A 107 -1.55 17.66 9.66
CA LEU A 107 -0.23 17.08 9.41
C LEU A 107 0.18 16.11 10.50
N LEU A 108 -0.03 16.48 11.77
CA LEU A 108 0.27 15.60 12.91
C LEU A 108 -0.58 14.32 12.87
N ALA A 109 -1.90 14.43 12.66
CA ALA A 109 -2.78 13.27 12.58
C ALA A 109 -2.36 12.32 11.45
N VAL A 110 -2.02 12.85 10.28
CA VAL A 110 -1.59 12.06 9.12
C VAL A 110 -0.20 11.44 9.32
N ALA A 111 0.74 12.15 9.93
CA ALA A 111 2.04 11.60 10.30
C ALA A 111 1.92 10.43 11.29
N LEU A 112 1.08 10.59 12.31
CA LEU A 112 0.82 9.55 13.30
C LEU A 112 0.10 8.35 12.69
N ALA A 113 -0.83 8.57 11.75
CA ALA A 113 -1.48 7.49 11.00
C ALA A 113 -0.47 6.66 10.20
N GLY A 114 0.56 7.29 9.63
CA GLY A 114 1.65 6.60 8.96
C GLY A 114 2.39 5.63 9.89
N LEU A 115 2.62 6.00 11.16
CA LEU A 115 3.25 5.10 12.15
C LEU A 115 2.41 3.85 12.43
N GLY A 116 1.09 3.99 12.55
CA GLY A 116 0.19 2.84 12.72
C GLY A 116 0.23 1.92 11.51
N THR A 117 0.15 2.50 10.32
CA THR A 117 0.26 1.79 9.05
C THR A 117 1.58 1.02 8.97
N ALA A 118 2.70 1.66 9.31
CA ALA A 118 4.01 1.05 9.34
C ALA A 118 4.13 -0.15 10.30
N ALA A 119 3.51 -0.03 11.47
CA ALA A 119 3.53 -1.07 12.50
C ALA A 119 2.76 -2.34 12.11
N TYR A 120 1.68 -2.19 11.34
CA TYR A 120 0.81 -3.31 10.96
C TYR A 120 1.50 -4.27 9.99
N HIS A 121 2.07 -3.75 8.90
CA HIS A 121 2.44 -4.56 7.71
C HIS A 121 3.50 -5.63 7.97
N PRO A 122 4.68 -5.33 8.60
CA PRO A 122 5.70 -6.34 8.83
C PRO A 122 5.19 -7.46 9.74
N LYS A 123 4.49 -7.09 10.82
CA LYS A 123 3.97 -8.06 11.79
C LYS A 123 2.84 -8.91 11.20
N ALA A 124 1.94 -8.31 10.43
CA ALA A 124 0.84 -9.03 9.79
C ALA A 124 1.36 -10.02 8.73
N SER A 125 2.35 -9.62 7.93
CA SER A 125 3.00 -10.52 6.95
C SER A 125 3.61 -11.76 7.60
N VAL A 126 4.31 -11.58 8.73
CA VAL A 126 4.82 -12.70 9.54
C VAL A 126 3.66 -13.58 10.05
N GLY A 127 2.62 -12.98 10.62
CA GLY A 127 1.46 -13.72 11.12
C GLY A 127 0.72 -14.52 10.03
N VAL A 128 0.66 -13.99 8.80
CA VAL A 128 0.11 -14.68 7.63
C VAL A 128 0.96 -15.91 7.30
N ALA A 129 2.29 -15.75 7.27
CA ALA A 129 3.19 -16.85 7.02
C ALA A 129 3.06 -17.95 8.11
N GLU A 130 2.91 -17.57 9.37
CA GLU A 130 2.69 -18.50 10.49
C GLU A 130 1.33 -19.21 10.42
N ALA A 131 0.26 -18.52 10.00
CA ALA A 131 -1.08 -19.08 9.89
C ALA A 131 -1.30 -19.93 8.61
N SER A 132 -0.40 -19.84 7.63
CA SER A 132 -0.60 -20.41 6.29
C SER A 132 -0.30 -21.92 6.15
N GLY A 133 0.35 -22.53 7.14
CA GLY A 133 0.81 -23.92 7.04
C GLY A 133 1.72 -24.15 5.83
N ILE A 134 1.37 -25.12 4.98
CA ILE A 134 2.12 -25.43 3.73
C ILE A 134 1.80 -24.46 2.57
N ARG A 135 0.70 -23.69 2.64
CA ARG A 135 0.21 -22.84 1.54
C ARG A 135 0.65 -21.37 1.69
N LYS A 136 1.93 -21.14 2.01
CA LYS A 136 2.49 -19.79 2.26
C LYS A 136 2.22 -18.80 1.13
N GLY A 137 2.44 -19.22 -0.11
CA GLY A 137 2.23 -18.38 -1.29
C GLY A 137 0.77 -17.92 -1.42
N ALA A 138 -0.18 -18.86 -1.38
CA ALA A 138 -1.60 -18.55 -1.50
C ALA A 138 -2.11 -17.63 -0.37
N ALA A 139 -1.65 -17.86 0.86
CA ALA A 139 -2.00 -17.01 2.01
C ALA A 139 -1.45 -15.59 1.86
N MET A 140 -0.20 -15.45 1.39
CA MET A 140 0.39 -14.13 1.12
C MET A 140 -0.32 -13.42 -0.04
N SER A 141 -0.69 -14.14 -1.10
CA SER A 141 -1.50 -13.58 -2.20
C SER A 141 -2.86 -13.08 -1.72
N LEU A 142 -3.54 -13.82 -0.85
CA LEU A 142 -4.82 -13.38 -0.24
C LEU A 142 -4.62 -12.13 0.63
N PHE A 143 -3.55 -12.09 1.42
CA PHE A 143 -3.19 -10.93 2.22
C PHE A 143 -2.92 -9.69 1.36
N SER A 144 -2.13 -9.82 0.29
CA SER A 144 -1.88 -8.73 -0.65
C SER A 144 -3.14 -8.28 -1.40
N ALA A 145 -4.01 -9.22 -1.80
CA ALA A 145 -5.29 -8.88 -2.43
C ALA A 145 -6.20 -8.09 -1.48
N GLY A 146 -6.19 -8.43 -0.18
CA GLY A 146 -6.90 -7.68 0.86
C GLY A 146 -6.43 -6.23 0.97
N GLY A 147 -5.11 -5.98 1.08
CA GLY A 147 -4.57 -4.62 1.13
C GLY A 147 -4.94 -3.79 -0.11
N ASN A 148 -4.75 -4.35 -1.30
CA ASN A 148 -5.14 -3.71 -2.56
C ASN A 148 -6.64 -3.37 -2.62
N LEU A 149 -7.50 -4.27 -2.11
CA LEU A 149 -8.93 -4.04 -2.03
C LEU A 149 -9.26 -2.91 -1.03
N GLY A 150 -8.62 -2.91 0.14
CA GLY A 150 -8.75 -1.84 1.12
C GLY A 150 -8.36 -0.48 0.52
N PHE A 151 -7.19 -0.43 -0.12
CA PHE A 151 -6.70 0.76 -0.79
C PHE A 151 -7.68 1.24 -1.87
N ALA A 152 -8.20 0.35 -2.73
CA ALA A 152 -9.18 0.73 -3.75
C ALA A 152 -10.51 1.23 -3.15
N ILE A 153 -11.04 0.59 -2.11
CA ILE A 153 -12.32 0.94 -1.48
C ILE A 153 -12.23 2.23 -0.65
N GLY A 154 -11.07 2.54 -0.07
CA GLY A 154 -10.86 3.72 0.79
C GLY A 154 -11.47 5.03 0.26
N PRO A 155 -11.21 5.43 -0.99
CA PRO A 155 -11.81 6.62 -1.60
C PRO A 155 -13.35 6.60 -1.67
N VAL A 156 -13.96 5.45 -1.93
CA VAL A 156 -15.42 5.30 -2.00
C VAL A 156 -16.02 5.37 -0.60
N LEU A 157 -15.40 4.69 0.37
CA LEU A 157 -15.77 4.77 1.77
C LEU A 157 -15.64 6.21 2.30
N GLY A 158 -14.51 6.87 2.03
CA GLY A 158 -14.24 8.24 2.43
C GLY A 158 -15.26 9.21 1.83
N ALA A 159 -15.55 9.08 0.53
CA ALA A 159 -16.57 9.92 -0.11
C ALA A 159 -17.97 9.67 0.45
N PHE A 160 -18.35 8.42 0.72
CA PHE A 160 -19.62 8.11 1.39
C PHE A 160 -19.72 8.79 2.76
N LEU A 161 -18.67 8.67 3.58
CA LEU A 161 -18.63 9.27 4.91
C LEU A 161 -18.70 10.81 4.84
N LEU A 162 -17.91 11.41 3.94
CA LEU A 162 -17.84 12.88 3.78
C LEU A 162 -19.13 13.47 3.20
N THR A 163 -19.79 12.77 2.27
CA THR A 163 -21.05 13.25 1.69
C THR A 163 -22.23 13.14 2.65
N ARG A 164 -22.24 12.12 3.52
CA ARG A 164 -23.34 11.89 4.48
C ARG A 164 -23.19 12.68 5.77
N PHE A 165 -21.97 12.87 6.24
CA PHE A 165 -21.70 13.41 7.57
C PHE A 165 -20.75 14.60 7.54
N ALA A 166 -20.48 15.19 6.36
CA ALA A 166 -19.49 16.24 6.17
C ALA A 166 -18.10 15.82 6.70
N ALA A 167 -17.26 16.77 7.09
CA ALA A 167 -15.89 16.50 7.54
C ALA A 167 -15.84 15.57 8.77
N SER A 168 -16.81 15.64 9.69
CA SER A 168 -16.87 14.73 10.85
C SER A 168 -17.16 13.28 10.49
N GLY A 169 -17.57 12.99 9.25
CA GLY A 169 -17.77 11.63 8.75
C GLY A 169 -16.52 10.74 8.84
N THR A 170 -15.31 11.30 8.83
CA THR A 170 -14.08 10.51 8.99
C THR A 170 -14.07 9.74 10.31
N LEU A 171 -14.74 10.24 11.38
CA LEU A 171 -14.88 9.54 12.66
C LEU A 171 -15.56 8.18 12.52
N GLY A 172 -16.30 7.95 11.42
CA GLY A 172 -16.86 6.64 11.08
C GLY A 172 -15.83 5.52 10.96
N LEU A 173 -14.55 5.84 10.73
CA LEU A 173 -13.45 4.86 10.72
C LEU A 173 -13.15 4.26 12.10
N LEU A 174 -13.51 4.95 13.18
CA LEU A 174 -13.29 4.47 14.55
C LEU A 174 -14.01 3.14 14.80
N LEU A 175 -15.20 2.96 14.25
CA LEU A 175 -16.02 1.77 14.44
C LEU A 175 -15.38 0.50 13.84
N PRO A 176 -15.09 0.42 12.53
CA PRO A 176 -14.43 -0.75 11.97
C PRO A 176 -13.03 -0.98 12.57
N GLY A 177 -12.29 0.08 12.89
CA GLY A 177 -11.00 -0.02 13.58
C GLY A 177 -11.11 -0.65 14.97
N ALA A 178 -12.05 -0.19 15.79
CA ALA A 178 -12.28 -0.71 17.14
C ALA A 178 -12.79 -2.16 17.12
N LEU A 179 -13.77 -2.47 16.26
CA LEU A 179 -14.31 -3.82 16.13
C LEU A 179 -13.24 -4.82 15.73
N LEU A 180 -12.40 -4.46 14.75
CA LEU A 180 -11.35 -5.34 14.28
C LEU A 180 -10.19 -5.45 15.25
N SER A 181 -9.82 -4.36 15.92
CA SER A 181 -8.84 -4.40 17.01
C SER A 181 -9.30 -5.34 18.13
N ALA A 182 -10.57 -5.26 18.54
CA ALA A 182 -11.15 -6.17 19.52
C ALA A 182 -11.14 -7.64 19.04
N ALA A 183 -11.49 -7.90 17.78
CA ALA A 183 -11.43 -9.23 17.19
C ALA A 183 -10.00 -9.80 17.16
N LEU A 184 -9.01 -8.97 16.83
CA LEU A 184 -7.59 -9.35 16.83
C LEU A 184 -7.08 -9.64 18.26
N LEU A 185 -7.55 -8.92 19.28
CA LEU A 185 -7.25 -9.20 20.69
C LEU A 185 -7.85 -10.51 21.18
N ALA A 186 -9.01 -10.90 20.65
CA ALA A 186 -9.71 -12.11 21.03
C ALA A 186 -9.07 -13.40 20.46
N VAL A 187 -8.16 -13.29 19.49
CA VAL A 187 -7.55 -14.44 18.82
C VAL A 187 -6.09 -14.64 19.24
N ARG A 188 -5.71 -15.91 19.40
CA ARG A 188 -4.31 -16.31 19.63
C ARG A 188 -3.66 -16.65 18.30
N PHE A 189 -2.61 -15.92 17.95
CA PHE A 189 -1.85 -16.19 16.75
C PHE A 189 -0.94 -17.42 16.93
N PRO A 190 -0.88 -18.30 15.93
CA PRO A 190 0.06 -19.39 15.93
C PRO A 190 1.49 -18.85 15.93
N ARG A 191 2.37 -19.56 16.64
CA ARG A 191 3.80 -19.27 16.62
C ARG A 191 4.51 -20.30 15.79
N VAL A 192 5.35 -19.83 14.91
CA VAL A 192 6.42 -20.64 14.35
C VAL A 192 7.71 -19.95 14.74
N ALA A 193 8.63 -20.68 15.37
CA ALA A 193 9.94 -20.13 15.68
C ALA A 193 10.51 -19.50 14.39
N PRO A 194 11.07 -18.28 14.45
CA PRO A 194 11.63 -17.66 13.27
C PRO A 194 12.60 -18.66 12.66
N PRO A 195 12.53 -18.92 11.33
CA PRO A 195 13.51 -19.76 10.68
C PRO A 195 14.88 -19.21 11.08
N ARG A 196 15.72 -20.06 11.69
CA ARG A 196 17.08 -19.68 12.03
C ARG A 196 17.67 -19.07 10.78
N SER A 197 17.97 -17.77 10.82
CA SER A 197 18.59 -17.10 9.68
C SER A 197 19.75 -17.98 9.23
N HIS A 198 19.70 -18.49 8.00
CA HIS A 198 20.88 -19.05 7.37
C HIS A 198 21.81 -17.86 7.18
N ARG A 199 22.56 -17.52 8.23
CA ARG A 199 23.80 -16.74 8.17
C ARG A 199 24.80 -17.62 7.45
N GLY A 200 24.63 -17.75 6.15
CA GLY A 200 25.36 -18.72 5.36
C GLY A 200 25.02 -18.54 3.90
N ASP A 201 25.43 -17.41 3.33
CA ASP A 201 26.61 -17.45 2.47
C ASP A 201 27.13 -16.02 2.30
N ARG A 202 28.38 -15.76 2.70
CA ARG A 202 29.07 -14.52 2.30
C ARG A 202 29.51 -14.75 0.85
N GLY A 203 28.55 -14.69 -0.07
CA GLY A 203 28.79 -14.84 -1.50
C GLY A 203 29.83 -13.83 -1.97
N GLY A 204 31.00 -14.34 -2.33
CA GLY A 204 32.15 -13.56 -2.76
C GLY A 204 31.92 -12.82 -4.07
N GLY A 205 32.73 -11.78 -4.30
CA GLY A 205 33.14 -11.25 -5.61
C GLY A 205 32.09 -10.94 -6.69
N GLU A 206 30.79 -11.05 -6.44
CA GLU A 206 29.78 -10.88 -7.48
C GLU A 206 29.75 -9.42 -7.92
N ARG A 207 29.94 -9.19 -9.23
CA ARG A 207 29.89 -7.85 -9.82
C ARG A 207 28.44 -7.39 -9.85
N VAL A 208 28.11 -6.46 -8.95
CA VAL A 208 26.82 -5.77 -8.96
C VAL A 208 26.65 -5.05 -10.29
N PRO A 209 25.56 -5.29 -11.05
CA PRO A 209 25.30 -4.57 -12.31
C PRO A 209 24.79 -3.15 -12.00
N VAL A 210 25.70 -2.28 -11.54
CA VAL A 210 25.39 -0.94 -11.00
C VAL A 210 24.50 -0.13 -11.93
N ARG A 211 24.81 -0.12 -13.25
CA ARG A 211 24.01 0.61 -14.23
C ARG A 211 22.58 0.07 -14.35
N GLY A 212 22.41 -1.25 -14.41
CA GLY A 212 21.08 -1.87 -14.51
C GLY A 212 20.25 -1.61 -13.26
N LEU A 213 20.86 -1.76 -12.09
CA LEU A 213 20.22 -1.48 -10.81
C LEU A 213 19.87 0.00 -10.65
N ALA A 214 20.77 0.92 -11.04
CA ALA A 214 20.51 2.36 -10.97
C ALA A 214 19.36 2.78 -11.90
N LEU A 215 19.32 2.27 -13.14
CA LEU A 215 18.22 2.52 -14.07
C LEU A 215 16.88 1.97 -13.55
N LEU A 216 16.91 0.77 -12.94
CA LEU A 216 15.72 0.18 -12.33
C LEU A 216 15.21 1.00 -11.14
N CYS A 217 16.11 1.42 -10.24
CA CYS A 217 15.76 2.28 -9.11
C CYS A 217 15.20 3.63 -9.59
N LEU A 218 15.78 4.23 -10.63
CA LEU A 218 15.26 5.46 -11.23
C LEU A 218 13.86 5.25 -11.82
N ALA A 219 13.65 4.19 -12.60
CA ALA A 219 12.35 3.87 -13.18
C ALA A 219 11.28 3.67 -12.10
N VAL A 220 11.62 2.95 -11.03
CA VAL A 220 10.73 2.70 -9.88
C VAL A 220 10.43 3.98 -9.12
N SER A 221 11.41 4.88 -8.98
CA SER A 221 11.25 6.17 -8.32
C SER A 221 10.28 7.07 -9.11
N LEU A 222 10.51 7.23 -10.41
CA LEU A 222 9.65 8.04 -11.29
C LEU A 222 8.22 7.48 -11.38
N ARG A 223 8.07 6.16 -11.49
CA ARG A 223 6.77 5.48 -11.46
C ARG A 223 6.05 5.74 -10.14
N SER A 224 6.75 5.67 -9.02
CA SER A 224 6.14 5.85 -7.69
C SER A 224 5.74 7.29 -7.42
N TRP A 225 6.54 8.26 -7.89
CA TRP A 225 6.15 9.67 -7.93
C TRP A 225 4.87 9.85 -8.74
N THR A 226 4.85 9.35 -9.97
CA THR A 226 3.68 9.44 -10.86
C THR A 226 2.43 8.81 -10.23
N TYR A 227 2.59 7.65 -9.59
CA TYR A 227 1.52 6.98 -8.86
C TYR A 227 0.97 7.87 -7.74
N GLN A 228 1.86 8.39 -6.89
CA GLN A 228 1.47 9.19 -5.73
C GLN A 228 0.83 10.53 -6.13
N ALA A 229 1.39 11.20 -7.13
CA ALA A 229 0.82 12.42 -7.70
C ALA A 229 -0.57 12.16 -8.29
N THR A 230 -0.72 11.06 -9.04
CA THR A 230 -2.02 10.70 -9.64
C THR A 230 -3.07 10.45 -8.57
N ILE A 231 -2.81 9.59 -7.58
CA ILE A 231 -3.84 9.31 -6.56
C ILE A 231 -4.18 10.55 -5.72
N THR A 232 -3.21 11.43 -5.48
CA THR A 232 -3.40 12.65 -4.68
C THR A 232 -4.20 13.70 -5.43
N PHE A 233 -3.91 13.93 -6.71
CA PHE A 233 -4.48 15.03 -7.48
C PHE A 233 -5.61 14.63 -8.44
N LEU A 234 -5.84 13.34 -8.69
CA LEU A 234 -6.94 12.85 -9.53
C LEU A 234 -8.32 13.35 -9.06
N PRO A 235 -8.65 13.38 -7.75
CA PRO A 235 -9.91 13.95 -7.30
C PRO A 235 -10.07 15.43 -7.67
N PHE A 236 -9.01 16.23 -7.52
CA PHE A 236 -9.01 17.64 -7.90
C PHE A 236 -9.19 17.84 -9.40
N LEU A 237 -8.50 17.02 -10.21
CA LEU A 237 -8.61 17.05 -11.67
C LEU A 237 -10.05 16.80 -12.14
N LEU A 238 -10.71 15.82 -11.53
CA LEU A 238 -12.08 15.43 -11.90
C LEU A 238 -13.14 16.43 -11.41
N MET A 239 -12.84 17.22 -10.37
CA MET A 239 -13.73 18.26 -9.85
C MET A 239 -13.71 19.56 -10.69
N ASN A 240 -12.64 19.82 -11.44
CA ASN A 240 -12.34 21.15 -11.99
C ASN A 240 -12.60 21.36 -13.50
N GLY A 241 -13.39 20.54 -14.20
CA GLY A 241 -13.77 20.94 -15.57
C GLY A 241 -14.17 19.86 -16.57
N ARG A 242 -14.83 18.78 -16.15
CA ARG A 242 -15.34 17.77 -17.09
C ARG A 242 -16.72 17.31 -16.63
N GLN A 243 -17.58 16.88 -17.55
CA GLN A 243 -18.76 16.11 -17.16
C GLN A 243 -18.28 14.73 -16.71
N PRO A 244 -18.25 14.42 -15.40
CA PRO A 244 -17.66 13.19 -14.93
C PRO A 244 -18.65 12.06 -15.23
N ALA A 245 -18.23 11.04 -15.97
CA ALA A 245 -19.03 9.83 -16.11
C ALA A 245 -19.19 9.05 -14.80
N ALA A 246 -18.38 9.37 -13.79
CA ALA A 246 -18.49 8.84 -12.44
C ALA A 246 -17.96 9.86 -11.41
N PRO A 247 -18.40 9.77 -10.14
CA PRO A 247 -17.84 10.56 -9.05
C PRO A 247 -16.31 10.35 -8.92
N PRO A 248 -15.54 11.36 -8.48
CA PRO A 248 -14.09 11.26 -8.36
C PRO A 248 -13.60 10.06 -7.53
N SER A 249 -14.34 9.70 -6.48
CA SER A 249 -14.06 8.53 -5.64
C SER A 249 -14.19 7.20 -6.38
N VAL A 250 -15.19 7.07 -7.25
CA VAL A 250 -15.41 5.88 -8.09
C VAL A 250 -14.35 5.77 -9.16
N ALA A 251 -13.99 6.89 -9.80
CA ALA A 251 -12.89 6.92 -10.78
C ALA A 251 -11.55 6.53 -10.13
N LEU A 252 -11.26 7.02 -8.92
CA LEU A 252 -10.06 6.64 -8.17
C LEU A 252 -10.11 5.17 -7.73
N PHE A 253 -11.28 4.66 -7.29
CA PHE A 253 -11.46 3.22 -7.03
C PHE A 253 -11.12 2.39 -8.27
N LEU A 254 -11.67 2.74 -9.44
CA LEU A 254 -11.42 2.01 -10.67
C LEU A 254 -9.93 2.00 -11.02
N TYR A 255 -9.27 3.17 -11.00
CA TYR A 255 -7.84 3.30 -11.22
C TYR A 255 -6.99 2.40 -10.30
N LEU A 256 -7.30 2.39 -9.00
CA LEU A 256 -6.58 1.59 -8.01
C LEU A 256 -6.87 0.09 -8.14
N PHE A 257 -8.14 -0.25 -8.34
CA PHE A 257 -8.60 -1.64 -8.46
C PHE A 257 -8.01 -2.31 -9.71
N THR A 258 -8.09 -1.66 -10.87
CA THR A 258 -7.47 -2.18 -12.09
C THR A 258 -5.95 -2.12 -12.01
N GLY A 259 -5.38 -1.16 -11.28
CA GLY A 259 -3.96 -1.14 -10.95
C GLY A 259 -3.50 -2.39 -10.21
N ALA A 260 -4.24 -2.82 -9.18
CA ALA A 260 -3.97 -4.05 -8.46
C ALA A 260 -4.05 -5.29 -9.37
N LEU A 261 -5.06 -5.37 -10.25
CA LEU A 261 -5.16 -6.43 -11.26
C LEU A 261 -3.99 -6.38 -12.24
N GLY A 262 -3.60 -5.18 -12.68
CA GLY A 262 -2.44 -4.95 -13.53
C GLY A 262 -1.15 -5.46 -12.90
N GLY A 263 -0.95 -5.24 -11.60
CA GLY A 263 0.18 -5.80 -10.84
C GLY A 263 0.26 -7.33 -10.88
N LEU A 264 -0.89 -8.00 -10.71
CA LEU A 264 -0.98 -9.47 -10.79
C LEU A 264 -0.70 -9.97 -12.21
N LEU A 265 -1.33 -9.35 -13.22
CA LEU A 265 -1.14 -9.70 -14.62
C LEU A 265 0.28 -9.41 -15.09
N GLY A 266 0.86 -8.27 -14.73
CA GLY A 266 2.22 -7.87 -15.07
C GLY A 266 3.25 -8.89 -14.59
N GLY A 267 3.10 -9.38 -13.36
CA GLY A 267 3.93 -10.46 -12.82
C GLY A 267 3.89 -11.71 -13.70
N ASN A 268 2.69 -12.26 -13.93
CA ASN A 268 2.49 -13.47 -14.73
C ASN A 268 2.93 -13.31 -16.20
N LEU A 269 2.65 -12.16 -16.82
CA LEU A 269 3.06 -11.86 -18.19
C LEU A 269 4.58 -11.72 -18.30
N SER A 270 5.23 -11.22 -17.25
CA SER A 270 6.68 -11.05 -17.24
C SER A 270 7.44 -12.37 -17.14
N ASP A 271 6.82 -13.44 -16.62
CA ASP A 271 7.37 -14.79 -16.67
C ASP A 271 7.42 -15.33 -18.11
N ARG A 272 6.49 -14.88 -18.97
CA ARG A 272 6.34 -15.36 -20.35
C ARG A 272 7.09 -14.52 -21.38
N TRP A 273 7.05 -13.19 -21.24
CA TRP A 273 7.58 -12.24 -22.23
C TRP A 273 8.83 -11.50 -21.74
N GLY A 274 9.31 -11.83 -20.54
CA GLY A 274 10.51 -11.27 -19.93
C GLY A 274 10.26 -9.97 -19.14
N ARG A 275 11.02 -9.80 -18.05
CA ARG A 275 10.86 -8.67 -17.11
C ARG A 275 10.99 -7.31 -17.78
N ARG A 276 12.09 -7.12 -18.50
CA ARG A 276 12.40 -5.84 -19.17
C ARG A 276 11.32 -5.43 -20.16
N SER A 277 10.80 -6.36 -20.95
CA SER A 277 9.79 -6.09 -21.98
C SER A 277 8.47 -5.63 -21.34
N ILE A 278 8.00 -6.34 -20.30
CA ILE A 278 6.77 -5.95 -19.60
C ILE A 278 6.95 -4.63 -18.85
N LEU A 279 8.08 -4.45 -18.16
CA LEU A 279 8.37 -3.22 -17.43
C LEU A 279 8.33 -2.01 -18.38
N LEU A 280 9.04 -2.09 -19.52
CA LEU A 280 9.06 -1.00 -20.49
C LEU A 280 7.70 -0.81 -21.16
N GLY A 281 7.04 -1.89 -21.59
CA GLY A 281 5.75 -1.82 -22.26
C GLY A 281 4.66 -1.20 -21.38
N THR A 282 4.59 -1.60 -20.11
CA THR A 282 3.59 -1.06 -19.17
C THR A 282 3.86 0.40 -18.80
N LEU A 283 5.13 0.78 -18.58
CA LEU A 283 5.50 2.18 -18.32
C LEU A 283 5.29 3.07 -19.56
N SER A 284 5.63 2.59 -20.76
CA SER A 284 5.42 3.32 -22.01
C SER A 284 3.95 3.48 -22.36
N LEU A 285 3.09 2.54 -21.96
CA LEU A 285 1.65 2.59 -22.19
C LEU A 285 0.93 3.56 -21.24
N TYR A 286 1.46 3.77 -20.03
CA TYR A 286 0.84 4.67 -19.05
C TYR A 286 0.65 6.10 -19.57
N ALA A 287 1.71 6.71 -20.10
CA ALA A 287 1.68 8.12 -20.55
C ALA A 287 0.63 8.40 -21.64
N PRO A 288 0.56 7.65 -22.76
CA PRO A 288 -0.46 7.88 -23.77
C PRO A 288 -1.87 7.60 -23.25
N LEU A 289 -2.07 6.59 -22.38
CA LEU A 289 -3.39 6.35 -21.77
C LEU A 289 -3.83 7.51 -20.89
N MET A 290 -2.91 8.06 -20.07
CA MET A 290 -3.22 9.19 -19.21
C MET A 290 -3.47 10.47 -20.03
N LEU A 291 -2.69 10.73 -21.09
CA LEU A 291 -2.92 11.87 -22.00
C LEU A 291 -4.24 11.74 -22.75
N ALA A 292 -4.56 10.55 -23.28
CA ALA A 292 -5.83 10.27 -23.92
C ALA A 292 -6.99 10.45 -22.94
N PHE A 293 -6.83 10.02 -21.69
CA PHE A 293 -7.78 10.30 -20.63
C PHE A 293 -8.02 11.80 -20.51
N GLN A 294 -6.99 12.65 -20.43
CA GLN A 294 -7.16 14.12 -20.26
C GLN A 294 -7.99 14.79 -21.36
N VAL A 295 -8.03 14.24 -22.59
CA VAL A 295 -8.74 14.83 -23.73
C VAL A 295 -10.04 14.12 -24.10
N THR A 296 -10.40 13.04 -23.39
CA THR A 296 -11.59 12.21 -23.69
C THR A 296 -12.60 12.26 -22.55
N ASP A 297 -13.87 12.55 -22.82
CA ASP A 297 -14.94 12.62 -21.81
C ASP A 297 -15.78 11.33 -21.72
N GLY A 298 -16.67 11.26 -20.73
CA GLY A 298 -17.65 10.19 -20.64
C GLY A 298 -17.09 8.83 -20.21
N ALA A 299 -17.79 7.75 -20.55
CA ALA A 299 -17.38 6.37 -20.24
C ALA A 299 -16.00 5.98 -20.82
N PRO A 300 -15.61 6.40 -22.05
CA PRO A 300 -14.27 6.14 -22.57
C PRO A 300 -13.15 6.73 -21.70
N ALA A 301 -13.36 7.89 -21.09
CA ALA A 301 -12.41 8.50 -20.16
C ALA A 301 -12.13 7.56 -18.96
N LEU A 302 -13.19 7.01 -18.36
CA LEU A 302 -13.07 6.09 -17.22
C LEU A 302 -12.33 4.81 -17.60
N LEU A 303 -12.58 4.27 -18.80
CA LEU A 303 -11.85 3.12 -19.29
C LEU A 303 -10.36 3.41 -19.47
N LEU A 304 -10.01 4.55 -20.09
CA LEU A 304 -8.61 4.97 -20.27
C LEU A 304 -7.89 5.16 -18.93
N LEU A 305 -8.58 5.75 -17.95
CA LEU A 305 -8.08 5.90 -16.58
C LEU A 305 -7.88 4.54 -15.89
N ALA A 306 -8.84 3.62 -16.03
CA ALA A 306 -8.72 2.28 -15.49
C ALA A 306 -7.54 1.51 -16.13
N LEU A 307 -7.37 1.61 -17.45
CA LEU A 307 -6.25 0.99 -18.15
C LEU A 307 -4.90 1.64 -17.75
N SER A 308 -4.87 2.95 -17.52
CA SER A 308 -3.64 3.64 -17.09
C SER A 308 -3.21 3.19 -15.68
N GLY A 309 -4.18 2.95 -14.78
CA GLY A 309 -3.93 2.34 -13.47
C GLY A 309 -3.30 0.95 -13.61
N ALA A 310 -3.89 0.09 -14.43
CA ALA A 310 -3.36 -1.25 -14.72
C ALA A 310 -1.94 -1.21 -15.30
N ALA A 311 -1.69 -0.29 -16.24
CA ALA A 311 -0.37 -0.09 -16.84
C ALA A 311 0.66 0.38 -15.80
N LEU A 312 0.35 1.40 -14.99
CA LEU A 312 1.32 1.94 -14.04
C LEU A 312 1.68 0.94 -12.93
N LEU A 313 0.69 0.30 -12.32
CA LEU A 313 0.93 -0.65 -11.22
C LEU A 313 1.42 -2.02 -11.71
N GLY A 314 1.13 -2.38 -12.96
CA GLY A 314 1.68 -3.59 -13.59
C GLY A 314 3.20 -3.65 -13.58
N SER A 315 3.87 -2.49 -13.62
CA SER A 315 5.33 -2.42 -13.55
C SER A 315 5.91 -2.70 -12.15
N PHE A 316 5.12 -2.59 -11.07
CA PHE A 316 5.62 -2.69 -9.70
C PHE A 316 6.09 -4.11 -9.33
N SER A 317 5.24 -5.11 -9.54
CA SER A 317 5.58 -6.52 -9.26
C SER A 317 6.77 -6.98 -10.10
N VAL A 318 6.80 -6.57 -11.37
CA VAL A 318 7.89 -6.88 -12.30
C VAL A 318 9.20 -6.24 -11.86
N ALA A 319 9.18 -5.00 -11.37
CA ALA A 319 10.39 -4.31 -10.90
C ALA A 319 11.02 -4.98 -9.68
N VAL A 320 10.20 -5.44 -8.72
CA VAL A 320 10.69 -6.15 -7.52
C VAL A 320 11.37 -7.46 -7.91
N VAL A 321 10.71 -8.26 -8.76
CA VAL A 321 11.29 -9.53 -9.24
C VAL A 321 12.54 -9.28 -10.09
N TYR A 322 12.53 -8.24 -10.93
CA TYR A 322 13.68 -7.94 -11.76
C TYR A 322 14.90 -7.49 -10.93
N ALA A 323 14.69 -6.74 -9.85
CA ALA A 323 15.77 -6.37 -8.93
C ALA A 323 16.37 -7.61 -8.25
N GLN A 324 15.53 -8.55 -7.84
CA GLN A 324 15.94 -9.82 -7.25
C GLN A 324 16.77 -10.66 -8.24
N GLU A 325 16.36 -10.74 -9.52
CA GLU A 325 17.12 -11.41 -10.58
C GLU A 325 18.47 -10.73 -10.88
N LEU A 326 18.60 -9.42 -10.68
CA LEU A 326 19.87 -8.69 -10.82
C LEU A 326 20.84 -8.90 -9.65
N LEU A 327 20.35 -9.38 -8.50
CA LEU A 327 21.11 -9.58 -7.26
C LEU A 327 20.69 -10.90 -6.57
N PRO A 328 20.90 -12.06 -7.22
CA PRO A 328 20.38 -13.35 -6.76
C PRO A 328 20.95 -13.78 -5.41
N THR A 329 22.19 -13.39 -5.09
CA THR A 329 22.83 -13.66 -3.78
C THR A 329 22.43 -12.67 -2.69
N ARG A 330 21.75 -11.58 -3.05
CA ARG A 330 21.39 -10.46 -2.14
C ARG A 330 19.91 -10.07 -2.27
N MET A 331 19.02 -11.05 -2.36
CA MET A 331 17.57 -10.88 -2.56
C MET A 331 16.93 -9.87 -1.58
N GLY A 332 17.36 -9.86 -0.32
CA GLY A 332 16.90 -8.92 0.70
C GLY A 332 17.32 -7.47 0.41
N LEU A 333 18.58 -7.26 0.00
CA LEU A 333 19.08 -5.95 -0.41
C LEU A 333 18.37 -5.47 -1.68
N ALA A 334 18.17 -6.36 -2.65
CA ALA A 334 17.48 -6.06 -3.90
C ALA A 334 16.05 -5.56 -3.64
N SER A 335 15.28 -6.33 -2.87
CA SER A 335 13.91 -5.97 -2.50
C SER A 335 13.87 -4.68 -1.68
N GLY A 336 14.80 -4.51 -0.74
CA GLY A 336 14.91 -3.33 0.11
C GLY A 336 15.22 -2.05 -0.68
N LEU A 337 16.12 -2.10 -1.66
CA LEU A 337 16.42 -0.96 -2.53
C LEU A 337 15.19 -0.58 -3.37
N THR A 338 14.55 -1.54 -4.01
CA THR A 338 13.40 -1.27 -4.88
C THR A 338 12.21 -0.70 -4.09
N LEU A 339 11.89 -1.29 -2.94
CA LEU A 339 10.81 -0.82 -2.08
C LEU A 339 11.14 0.53 -1.43
N GLY A 340 12.37 0.70 -0.93
CA GLY A 340 12.83 1.95 -0.32
C GLY A 340 12.79 3.13 -1.28
N PHE A 341 13.29 2.96 -2.52
CA PHE A 341 13.19 3.99 -3.54
C PHE A 341 11.75 4.22 -4.02
N ALA A 342 10.95 3.15 -4.16
CA ALA A 342 9.54 3.29 -4.52
C ALA A 342 8.81 4.19 -3.53
N PHE A 343 8.93 3.90 -2.25
CA PHE A 343 8.18 4.60 -1.23
C PHE A 343 8.77 5.97 -0.88
N GLY A 344 10.10 6.10 -0.80
CA GLY A 344 10.75 7.37 -0.52
C GLY A 344 10.53 8.40 -1.64
N ALA A 345 10.69 8.00 -2.90
CA ALA A 345 10.47 8.90 -4.03
C ALA A 345 8.99 9.21 -4.24
N GLY A 346 8.08 8.25 -4.02
CA GLY A 346 6.64 8.48 -4.05
C GLY A 346 6.20 9.53 -3.03
N GLY A 347 6.71 9.45 -1.80
CA GLY A 347 6.46 10.43 -0.75
C GLY A 347 6.92 11.84 -1.12
N ILE A 348 8.18 11.99 -1.55
CA ILE A 348 8.71 13.30 -1.99
C ILE A 348 7.87 13.85 -3.14
N GLY A 349 7.60 13.02 -4.13
CA GLY A 349 6.88 13.40 -5.34
C GLY A 349 5.44 13.84 -5.13
N ALA A 350 4.80 13.44 -4.02
CA ALA A 350 3.49 13.98 -3.68
C ALA A 350 3.56 15.46 -3.27
N GLY A 351 4.67 15.87 -2.65
CA GLY A 351 4.84 17.18 -2.01
C GLY A 351 5.41 18.29 -2.88
N VAL A 352 5.85 17.98 -4.10
CA VAL A 352 6.41 18.92 -5.09
C VAL A 352 5.71 18.80 -6.43
#